data_AF-A0A8H3HUR7-F1
#
_entry.id   AF-A0A8H3HUR7-F1
#
_cell.length_a   1.000
_cell.length_b   1.000
_cell.length_c   1.000
_cell.angle_alpha   90.00
_cell.angle_beta   90.00
_cell.angle_gamma   90.00
#
_symmetry.space_group_name_H-M   'P 1'
#
loop_
_entity.id
_entity.type
_entity.pdbx_description
1 polymer ?
#
loop_
_entity_poly.entity_id
_entity_poly.type
_entity_poly.pdbx_seq_one_letter_code
_entity_poly.pdbx_strand_id
1 'polypeptide(L)'
;MWSTLLFTLLAPAFTFASASTGDTLVACLRSGSPPDAVLTPSSAGYNTSRLANINARISYFPIAIVFPNTARDVQKYVKCGADAGVAVVGRSGGHSYASYSVSR
;
A
#
# COMPACT_ATOMS: atom_id res chain seq x y z
N MET A 1 -5.83 38.81 -53.85
CA MET A 1 -4.95 37.72 -53.39
C MET A 1 -4.96 37.73 -51.87
N TRP A 2 -5.75 36.87 -51.22
CA TRP A 2 -5.65 36.68 -49.77
C TRP A 2 -5.85 35.19 -49.50
N SER A 3 -4.77 34.52 -49.12
CA SER A 3 -4.75 33.11 -48.76
C SER A 3 -4.69 33.04 -47.23
N THR A 4 -5.81 32.67 -46.59
CA THR A 4 -5.85 32.42 -45.15
C THR A 4 -5.42 30.97 -44.89
N LEU A 5 -4.20 30.80 -44.40
CA LEU A 5 -3.70 29.55 -43.86
C LEU A 5 -4.35 29.30 -42.49
N LEU A 6 -5.24 28.32 -42.39
CA LEU A 6 -5.71 27.80 -41.11
C LEU A 6 -4.61 26.92 -40.50
N PHE A 7 -4.03 27.39 -39.40
CA PHE A 7 -3.15 26.60 -38.54
C PHE A 7 -4.02 25.83 -37.54
N THR A 8 -4.20 24.53 -37.76
CA THR A 8 -4.87 23.65 -36.79
C THR A 8 -3.90 23.34 -35.64
N LEU A 9 -4.13 23.95 -34.48
CA LEU A 9 -3.45 23.63 -33.22
C LEU A 9 -3.94 22.26 -32.72
N LEU A 10 -3.09 21.23 -32.86
CA LEU A 10 -3.31 19.93 -32.26
C LEU A 10 -2.85 19.99 -30.79
N ALA A 11 -3.79 20.16 -29.86
CA ALA A 11 -3.50 20.12 -28.43
C ALA A 11 -3.36 18.65 -27.96
N PRO A 12 -2.23 18.23 -27.36
CA PRO A 12 -2.12 16.90 -26.78
C PRO A 12 -2.96 16.83 -25.51
N ALA A 13 -3.94 15.93 -25.48
CA ALA A 13 -4.69 15.61 -24.27
C ALA A 13 -3.78 14.82 -23.31
N PHE A 14 -3.20 15.50 -22.32
CA PHE A 14 -2.50 14.85 -21.22
C PHE A 14 -3.53 14.20 -20.29
N THR A 15 -3.58 12.87 -20.28
CA THR A 15 -4.36 12.11 -19.32
C THR A 15 -3.57 11.99 -18.01
N PHE A 16 -4.08 12.60 -16.94
CA PHE A 16 -3.53 12.40 -15.60
C PHE A 16 -4.07 11.08 -15.04
N ALA A 17 -3.20 10.11 -14.83
CA ALA A 17 -3.55 8.90 -14.10
C ALA A 17 -3.61 9.22 -12.60
N SER A 18 -4.79 9.11 -11.99
CA SER A 18 -4.93 9.16 -10.53
C SER A 18 -4.38 7.87 -9.93
N ALA A 19 -3.38 7.99 -9.05
CA ALA A 19 -2.92 6.87 -8.23
C ALA A 19 -4.03 6.47 -7.25
N SER A 20 -4.24 5.17 -7.06
CA SER A 20 -5.17 4.68 -6.05
C SER A 20 -4.64 4.94 -4.64
N THR A 21 -5.51 5.00 -3.64
CA THR A 21 -5.10 5.08 -2.22
C THR A 21 -4.12 3.95 -1.84
N GLY A 22 -4.30 2.76 -2.42
CA GLY A 22 -3.39 1.63 -2.23
C GLY A 22 -2.01 1.90 -2.80
N ASP A 23 -1.92 2.46 -4.02
CA ASP A 23 -0.64 2.78 -4.66
C ASP A 23 0.10 3.89 -3.89
N THR A 24 -0.62 4.93 -3.44
CA THR A 24 -0.03 6.01 -2.64
C THR A 24 0.49 5.49 -1.30
N LEU A 25 -0.25 4.59 -0.65
CA LEU A 25 0.21 3.97 0.59
C LEU A 25 1.46 3.11 0.36
N VAL A 26 1.41 2.21 -0.61
CA VAL A 26 2.53 1.29 -0.89
C VAL A 26 3.80 2.07 -1.28
N ALA A 27 3.66 3.17 -2.02
CA ALA A 27 4.77 4.06 -2.32
C ALA A 27 5.36 4.69 -1.04
N CYS A 28 4.51 5.21 -0.14
CA CYS A 28 4.94 5.76 1.15
C CYS A 28 5.68 4.71 2.01
N LEU A 29 5.11 3.49 2.10
CA LEU A 29 5.69 2.40 2.87
C LEU A 29 7.07 2.01 2.33
N ARG A 30 7.23 1.89 1.01
CA ARG A 30 8.49 1.49 0.36
C ARG A 30 9.58 2.57 0.41
N SER A 31 9.21 3.86 0.49
CA SER A 31 10.14 4.98 0.45
C SER A 31 11.19 4.90 1.57
N GLY A 32 12.41 4.45 1.27
CA GLY A 32 13.47 4.26 2.27
C GLY A 32 13.32 3.02 3.17
N SER A 33 12.46 2.07 2.81
CA SER A 33 12.40 0.75 3.46
C SER A 33 13.25 -0.28 2.70
N PRO A 34 13.75 -1.32 3.38
CA PRO A 34 14.35 -2.48 2.72
C PRO A 34 13.37 -3.15 1.72
N PRO A 35 13.86 -3.79 0.64
CA PRO A 35 13.01 -4.37 -0.40
C PRO A 35 12.02 -5.43 0.09
N ASP A 36 12.37 -6.16 1.15
CA ASP A 36 11.62 -7.27 1.74
C ASP A 36 10.75 -6.83 2.94
N ALA A 37 10.90 -5.59 3.40
CA ALA A 37 10.17 -5.08 4.56
C ALA A 37 8.70 -4.76 4.27
N VAL A 38 8.28 -4.69 3.00
CA VAL A 38 6.91 -4.35 2.59
C VAL A 38 6.36 -5.41 1.64
N LEU A 39 5.41 -6.21 2.10
CA LEU A 39 4.72 -7.19 1.30
C LEU A 39 3.36 -6.68 0.83
N THR A 40 3.08 -6.87 -0.45
CA THR A 40 1.77 -6.60 -1.08
C THR A 40 1.16 -7.93 -1.54
N PRO A 41 -0.12 -7.97 -1.96
CA PRO A 41 -0.74 -9.21 -2.44
C PRO A 41 0.02 -9.94 -3.57
N SER A 42 0.83 -9.22 -4.34
CA SER A 42 1.72 -9.79 -5.39
C SER A 42 3.05 -10.35 -4.87
N SER A 43 3.41 -10.12 -3.61
CA SER A 43 4.67 -10.59 -3.03
C SER A 43 4.60 -12.07 -2.68
N ALA A 44 5.64 -12.84 -2.98
CA ALA A 44 5.67 -14.29 -2.71
C ALA A 44 5.40 -14.66 -1.23
N GLY A 45 5.91 -13.86 -0.28
CA GLY A 45 5.73 -14.09 1.15
C GLY A 45 4.40 -13.61 1.75
N TYR A 46 3.52 -12.99 0.95
CA TYR A 46 2.32 -12.32 1.46
C TYR A 46 1.33 -13.29 2.12
N ASN A 47 1.01 -14.40 1.44
CA ASN A 47 0.06 -15.38 1.97
C ASN A 47 0.60 -16.08 3.21
N THR A 48 1.87 -16.47 3.22
CA THR A 48 2.53 -17.03 4.40
C THR A 48 2.49 -16.06 5.57
N SER A 49 2.79 -14.79 5.31
CA SER A 49 2.83 -13.75 6.35
C SER A 49 1.45 -13.45 6.92
N ARG A 50 0.42 -13.24 6.09
CA ARG A 50 -0.92 -12.90 6.60
C ARG A 50 -1.58 -14.05 7.37
N LEU A 51 -1.24 -15.31 7.03
CA LEU A 51 -1.81 -16.52 7.64
C LEU A 51 -1.02 -17.02 8.86
N ALA A 52 0.15 -16.43 9.16
CA ALA A 52 0.97 -16.85 10.28
C ALA A 52 0.23 -16.71 11.63
N ASN A 53 0.05 -17.85 12.32
CA ASN A 53 -0.49 -17.96 13.67
C ASN A 53 -1.89 -17.37 13.90
N ILE A 54 -2.70 -17.24 12.85
CA ILE A 54 -4.08 -16.74 12.96
C ILE A 54 -5.09 -17.87 13.15
N ASN A 55 -6.31 -17.54 13.58
CA ASN A 55 -7.42 -18.49 13.51
C ASN A 55 -7.78 -18.77 12.04
N ALA A 56 -7.56 -20.00 11.57
CA ALA A 56 -7.81 -20.40 10.18
C ALA A 56 -9.27 -20.22 9.71
N ARG A 57 -10.22 -20.06 10.64
CA ARG A 57 -11.64 -19.75 10.33
C ARG A 57 -11.86 -18.29 9.91
N ILE A 58 -10.91 -17.39 10.20
CA ILE A 58 -11.03 -15.94 9.98
C ILE A 58 -9.80 -15.46 9.21
N SER A 59 -10.00 -15.11 7.95
CA SER A 59 -8.94 -14.70 7.03
C SER A 59 -9.23 -13.29 6.50
N TYR A 60 -8.29 -12.38 6.71
CA TYR A 60 -8.30 -11.03 6.13
C TYR A 60 -7.20 -10.88 5.07
N PHE A 61 -7.34 -9.83 4.25
CA PHE A 61 -6.48 -9.54 3.11
C PHE A 61 -5.96 -8.08 3.18
N PRO A 62 -4.96 -7.81 4.05
CA PRO A 62 -4.38 -6.48 4.16
C PRO A 62 -3.82 -5.98 2.84
N ILE A 63 -4.00 -4.70 2.54
CA ILE A 63 -3.40 -4.08 1.34
C ILE A 63 -1.86 -4.10 1.37
N ALA A 64 -1.26 -4.11 2.57
CA ALA A 64 0.17 -4.29 2.77
C ALA A 64 0.45 -4.91 4.15
N ILE A 65 1.59 -5.61 4.26
CA ILE A 65 2.15 -6.11 5.51
C ILE A 65 3.57 -5.56 5.62
N VAL A 66 3.92 -4.99 6.76
CA VAL A 66 5.24 -4.40 6.98
C VAL A 66 5.97 -5.06 8.12
N PHE A 67 7.29 -5.19 7.97
CA PHE A 67 8.20 -5.74 8.97
C PHE A 67 9.15 -4.64 9.47
N PRO A 68 8.75 -3.86 10.48
CA PRO A 68 9.63 -2.85 11.08
C PRO A 68 10.75 -3.53 11.89
N ASN A 69 11.97 -3.01 11.77
CA ASN A 69 13.11 -3.46 12.59
C ASN A 69 13.44 -2.46 13.71
N THR A 70 13.01 -1.20 13.56
CA THR A 70 13.24 -0.13 14.52
C THR A 70 11.94 0.58 14.91
N ALA A 71 11.96 1.29 16.03
CA ALA A 71 10.84 2.15 16.42
C ALA A 71 10.56 3.26 15.38
N ARG A 72 11.59 3.72 14.67
CA ARG A 72 11.46 4.71 13.59
C ARG A 72 10.68 4.14 12.41
N ASP A 73 10.88 2.88 12.07
CA ASP A 73 10.11 2.19 11.03
C ASP A 73 8.63 2.11 11.42
N VAL A 74 8.34 1.78 12.68
CA VAL A 74 6.96 1.74 13.20
C VAL A 74 6.30 3.12 13.04
N GLN A 75 6.96 4.18 13.50
CA GLN A 75 6.45 5.56 13.39
C GLN A 75 6.16 5.93 11.93
N LYS A 76 7.08 5.62 11.03
CA LYS A 76 6.92 5.84 9.59
C LYS A 76 5.71 5.10 9.03
N TYR A 77 5.58 3.80 9.30
CA TYR A 77 4.50 2.98 8.73
C TYR A 77 3.12 3.39 9.26
N VAL A 78 3.03 3.72 10.55
CA VAL A 78 1.80 4.27 11.14
C VAL A 78 1.44 5.60 10.48
N LYS A 79 2.42 6.49 10.26
CA LYS A 79 2.21 7.75 9.55
C LYS A 79 1.70 7.54 8.12
N CYS A 80 2.31 6.63 7.35
CA CYS A 80 1.85 6.31 6.00
C CYS A 80 0.40 5.81 5.98
N GLY A 81 0.02 4.94 6.94
CA GLY A 81 -1.35 4.48 7.09
C GLY A 81 -2.33 5.62 7.40
N ALA A 82 -1.97 6.49 8.35
CA ALA A 82 -2.77 7.64 8.72
C ALA A 82 -2.96 8.63 7.57
N ASP A 83 -1.88 8.99 6.86
CA ASP A 83 -1.91 9.91 5.72
C ASP A 83 -2.76 9.34 4.56
N ALA A 84 -2.79 8.01 4.39
CA ALA A 84 -3.61 7.32 3.41
C ALA A 84 -5.06 7.04 3.87
N GLY A 85 -5.41 7.33 5.13
CA GLY A 85 -6.72 7.01 5.69
C GLY A 85 -6.98 5.51 5.86
N VAL A 86 -5.93 4.70 6.01
CA VAL A 86 -5.99 3.24 6.14
C VAL A 86 -5.80 2.82 7.59
N ALA A 87 -6.64 1.91 8.08
CA ALA A 87 -6.52 1.35 9.41
C ALA A 87 -5.24 0.52 9.57
N VAL A 88 -4.48 0.78 10.65
CA VAL A 88 -3.24 0.07 10.98
C VAL A 88 -3.46 -0.76 12.24
N VAL A 89 -3.01 -2.02 12.22
CA VAL A 89 -3.00 -2.90 13.39
C VAL A 89 -1.60 -3.42 13.65
N GLY A 90 -1.22 -3.50 14.92
CA GLY A 90 0.02 -4.13 15.34
C GLY A 90 -0.14 -5.65 15.48
N ARG A 91 0.83 -6.41 14.98
CA ARG A 91 0.90 -7.86 15.18
C ARG A 91 2.23 -8.27 15.78
N SER A 92 2.17 -8.94 16.92
CA SER A 92 3.29 -9.69 17.50
C SER A 92 3.10 -11.19 17.22
N GLY A 93 2.76 -12.01 18.21
CA GLY A 93 2.65 -13.47 18.05
C GLY A 93 1.49 -13.99 17.17
N GLY A 94 0.42 -13.22 16.94
CA GLY A 94 -0.67 -13.59 16.02
C GLY A 94 -1.85 -14.36 16.62
N HIS A 95 -1.79 -14.83 17.87
CA HIS A 95 -2.78 -15.72 18.50
C HIS A 95 -4.15 -15.11 18.87
N SER A 96 -4.59 -14.04 18.21
CA SER A 96 -5.94 -13.49 18.42
C SER A 96 -6.99 -14.48 17.87
N TYR A 97 -7.91 -14.95 18.71
CA TYR A 97 -8.97 -15.88 18.29
C TYR A 97 -9.90 -15.28 17.24
N ALA A 98 -10.05 -13.96 17.22
CA ALA A 98 -10.82 -13.21 16.23
C ALA A 98 -9.95 -12.59 15.12
N SER A 99 -8.66 -12.91 15.08
CA SER A 99 -7.68 -12.36 14.13
C SER A 99 -7.60 -10.83 14.13
N TYR A 100 -7.82 -10.16 15.28
CA TYR A 100 -7.78 -8.68 15.39
C TYR A 100 -6.41 -8.07 15.13
N SER A 101 -5.35 -8.87 15.18
CA SER A 101 -3.99 -8.46 14.85
C SER A 101 -3.70 -8.49 13.34
N VAL A 102 -4.72 -8.67 12.50
CA VAL A 102 -4.63 -8.55 11.04
C VAL A 102 -5.72 -7.57 10.59
N SER A 103 -5.35 -6.56 9.81
CA SER A 103 -6.29 -5.55 9.32
C SER A 103 -7.22 -6.15 8.27
N ARG A 104 -8.46 -5.66 8.25
CA ARG A 104 -9.46 -5.95 7.22
C ARG A 104 -9.16 -5.19 5.94
#